data_AF-A0A453JBX6-F1
#
_entry.id   AF-A0A453JBX6-F1
#
_cell.length_a   1.000
_cell.length_b   1.000
_cell.length_c   1.000
_cell.angle_alpha   90.00
_cell.angle_beta   90.00
_cell.angle_gamma   90.00
#
_symmetry.space_group_name_H-M   'P 1'
#
loop_
_entity.id
_entity.type
_entity.pdbx_description
1 polymer ?
#
loop_
_entity_poly.entity_id
_entity_poly.type
_entity_poly.pdbx_seq_one_letter_code
_entity_poly.pdbx_strand_id
1 'polypeptide(L)'
;WSCLIRWVKYQLSDNGSVKCPQCGEGFEAMPINLHAPFCQEVHGYYESKFAEIGASIEDCTVYAELTSHLEELSVEVKLQDAELRALLDTHFAEMENVATVHVALANARLMSLKEQMKNMAEEDEATTEDLVELMELNCHQLFPSLPSLPPCPF
;
A
#
# COMPACT_ATOMS: atom_id res chain seq x y z
N TRP A 1 7.15 6.66 46.22
CA TRP A 1 8.24 7.53 46.69
C TRP A 1 8.83 6.90 47.94
N SER A 2 10.08 6.44 47.88
CA SER A 2 10.73 5.77 49.02
C SER A 2 11.01 6.76 50.15
N CYS A 3 11.10 6.26 51.39
CA CYS A 3 11.35 7.06 52.58
C CYS A 3 12.64 7.89 52.47
N LEU A 4 13.64 7.39 51.72
CA LEU A 4 14.92 8.05 51.48
C LEU A 4 14.76 9.34 50.64
N ILE A 5 13.95 9.30 49.58
CA ILE A 5 13.74 10.47 48.72
C ILE A 5 12.96 11.55 49.46
N ARG A 6 11.95 11.16 50.25
CA ARG A 6 11.17 12.10 51.08
C ARG A 6 12.05 12.73 52.16
N TRP A 7 13.00 11.98 52.72
CA TRP A 7 13.97 12.46 53.71
C TRP A 7 14.98 13.44 53.10
N VAL A 8 15.65 13.09 52.01
CA VAL A 8 16.62 13.97 51.32
C VAL A 8 15.97 15.29 50.90
N LYS A 9 14.73 15.26 50.39
CA LYS A 9 14.02 16.47 49.97
C LYS A 9 13.68 17.39 51.16
N TYR A 10 13.32 16.81 52.31
CA TYR A 10 13.09 17.58 53.54
C TYR A 10 14.38 18.20 54.08
N GLN A 11 15.50 17.49 53.99
CA GLN A 11 16.80 17.95 54.50
C GLN A 11 17.47 19.01 53.60
N LEU A 12 17.27 18.97 52.28
CA LEU A 12 17.77 20.01 51.36
C LEU A 12 16.97 21.32 51.42
N SER A 13 15.76 21.29 52.00
CA SER A 13 14.88 22.47 52.09
C SER A 13 15.08 23.26 53.38
N ASP A 14 15.68 22.65 54.41
CA ASP A 14 15.87 23.25 55.72
C ASP A 14 17.38 23.34 56.00
N ASN A 15 17.91 24.56 56.06
CA ASN A 15 19.35 24.84 56.20
C ASN A 15 19.89 24.50 57.61
N GLY A 16 19.19 23.64 58.35
CA GLY A 16 19.48 23.24 59.72
C GLY A 16 20.24 21.93 59.80
N SER A 17 21.06 21.78 60.84
CA SER A 17 21.85 20.57 61.12
C SER A 17 20.97 19.31 61.10
N VAL A 18 21.19 18.43 60.12
CA VAL A 18 20.49 17.15 59.97
C VAL A 18 20.66 16.33 61.26
N LYS A 19 19.61 15.68 61.79
CA LYS A 19 19.68 14.79 62.96
C LYS A 19 19.21 13.37 62.61
N CYS A 20 19.83 12.36 63.23
CA CYS A 20 19.41 10.96 63.08
C CYS A 20 18.05 10.74 63.77
N PRO A 21 17.03 10.20 63.08
CA PRO A 21 15.70 10.00 63.67
C PRO A 21 15.64 8.86 64.72
N GLN A 22 16.68 8.04 64.85
CA GLN A 22 16.73 6.95 65.84
C GLN A 22 17.45 7.33 67.14
N CYS A 23 18.47 8.18 67.10
CA CYS A 23 19.24 8.56 68.30
C CYS A 23 19.26 10.07 68.60
N GLY A 24 18.76 10.91 67.69
CA GLY A 24 18.67 12.37 67.89
C GLY A 24 20.00 13.13 67.78
N GLU A 25 21.12 12.44 67.56
CA GLU A 25 22.41 13.08 67.31
C GLU A 25 22.39 13.84 65.98
N GLY A 26 22.92 15.07 66.02
CA GLY A 26 23.16 15.86 64.83
C GLY A 26 24.29 15.22 64.03
N PHE A 27 24.08 15.04 62.73
CA PHE A 27 25.18 14.81 61.84
C PHE A 27 26.03 16.07 61.89
N GLU A 28 27.24 15.97 62.46
CA GLU A 28 28.28 16.97 62.20
C GLU A 28 28.32 17.19 60.70
N ALA A 29 28.48 18.45 60.26
CA ALA A 29 28.43 18.88 58.87
C ALA A 29 29.55 18.23 58.03
N MET A 30 29.51 16.92 57.87
CA MET A 30 30.11 16.18 56.81
C MET A 30 29.15 16.45 55.64
N PRO A 31 29.58 17.11 54.55
CA PRO A 31 28.83 17.02 53.31
C PRO A 31 28.54 15.53 53.12
N ILE A 32 27.29 15.14 52.84
CA ILE A 32 27.02 13.78 52.38
C ILE A 32 28.08 13.51 51.34
N ASN A 33 29.04 12.65 51.66
CA ASN A 33 30.17 12.46 50.79
C ASN A 33 29.54 11.79 49.58
N LEU A 34 29.32 12.54 48.50
CA LEU A 34 28.79 12.00 47.25
C LEU A 34 29.75 10.93 46.69
N HIS A 35 30.97 10.83 47.25
CA HIS A 35 31.93 9.75 47.07
C HIS A 35 31.78 8.56 48.04
N ALA A 36 30.76 8.54 48.90
CA ALA A 36 30.41 7.34 49.66
C ALA A 36 29.95 6.27 48.66
N PRO A 37 30.50 5.03 48.72
CA PRO A 37 30.24 4.00 47.70
C PRO A 37 28.75 3.78 47.40
N PHE A 38 27.91 3.82 48.43
CA PHE A 38 26.46 3.67 48.31
C PHE A 38 25.79 4.80 47.51
N CYS A 39 26.26 6.05 47.65
CA CYS A 39 25.71 7.18 46.87
C CYS A 39 26.12 7.11 45.40
N GLN A 40 27.36 6.67 45.12
CA GLN A 40 27.84 6.45 43.76
C GLN A 40 27.11 5.30 43.06
N GLU A 41 26.85 4.21 43.78
CA GLU A 41 26.10 3.06 43.26
C GLU A 41 24.66 3.43 42.89
N VAL A 42 23.97 4.15 43.79
CA VAL A 42 22.60 4.63 43.52
C VAL A 42 22.58 5.64 42.36
N HIS A 43 23.55 6.55 42.29
CA HIS A 43 23.65 7.51 41.18
C HIS A 43 23.88 6.80 39.85
N GLY A 44 24.87 5.91 39.79
CA GLY A 44 25.18 5.13 38.59
C GLY A 44 24.02 4.25 38.14
N TYR A 45 23.25 3.68 39.07
CA TYR A 45 22.03 2.93 38.76
C TYR A 45 21.00 3.80 38.00
N TYR A 46 20.71 5.02 38.50
CA TYR A 46 19.75 5.89 37.84
C TYR A 46 20.28 6.47 36.53
N GLU A 47 21.56 6.82 36.44
CA GLU A 47 22.18 7.24 35.17
C GLU A 47 22.06 6.15 34.10
N SER A 48 22.37 4.89 34.45
CA SER A 48 22.20 3.75 33.55
C SER A 48 20.75 3.61 33.11
N LYS A 49 19.78 3.75 34.02
CA LYS A 49 18.35 3.65 33.68
C LYS A 49 17.87 4.79 32.80
N PHE A 50 18.34 6.02 33.02
CA PHE A 50 18.01 7.13 32.13
C PHE A 50 18.61 6.95 30.74
N ALA A 51 19.83 6.41 30.63
CA ALA A 51 20.45 6.08 29.34
C ALA A 51 19.67 4.99 28.59
N GLU A 52 19.25 3.92 29.27
CA GLU A 52 18.39 2.88 28.69
C GLU A 52 17.05 3.46 28.18
N ILE A 53 16.42 4.34 28.96
CA ILE A 53 15.18 5.01 28.57
C ILE A 53 15.42 5.92 27.36
N GLY A 54 16.52 6.67 27.33
CA GLY A 54 16.89 7.53 26.21
C GLY A 54 17.04 6.75 24.91
N ALA A 55 17.80 5.65 24.92
CA ALA A 55 17.96 4.76 23.77
C ALA A 55 16.61 4.16 23.32
N SER A 56 15.75 3.74 24.26
CA SER A 56 14.43 3.23 23.93
C SER A 56 13.52 4.29 23.29
N ILE A 57 13.64 5.56 23.68
CA ILE A 57 12.88 6.66 23.05
C ILE A 57 13.36 6.88 21.62
N GLU A 58 14.68 6.88 21.39
CA GLU A 58 15.26 6.97 20.04
C GLU A 58 14.74 5.84 19.15
N ASP A 59 14.75 4.59 19.63
CA ASP A 59 14.19 3.45 18.90
C ASP A 59 12.70 3.64 18.56
N CYS A 60 11.90 4.14 19.51
CA CYS A 60 10.49 4.44 19.27
C CYS A 60 10.29 5.54 18.21
N THR A 61 11.15 6.56 18.18
CA THR A 61 11.06 7.62 17.16
C THR A 61 11.36 7.09 15.76
N VAL A 62 12.40 6.26 15.61
CA VAL A 62 12.73 5.60 14.34
C VAL A 62 11.59 4.70 13.88
N TYR A 63 10.99 3.94 14.80
CA TYR A 63 9.86 3.08 14.47
C TYR A 63 8.62 3.87 14.00
N ALA A 64 8.34 5.02 14.63
CA ALA A 64 7.24 5.89 14.22
C ALA A 64 7.48 6.48 12.82
N GLU A 65 8.70 6.94 12.53
CA GLU A 65 9.08 7.44 11.20
C GLU A 65 8.95 6.36 10.13
N LEU A 66 9.45 5.14 10.39
CA LEU A 66 9.35 4.03 9.46
C LEU A 66 7.88 3.64 9.20
N THR A 67 7.05 3.65 10.25
CA THR A 67 5.61 3.37 10.12
C THR A 67 4.93 4.41 9.25
N SER A 68 5.25 5.71 9.43
CA SER A 68 4.74 6.80 8.59
C SER A 68 5.11 6.60 7.12
N HIS A 69 6.38 6.29 6.83
CA HIS A 69 6.81 6.04 5.45
C HIS A 69 6.13 4.82 4.83
N LEU A 70 5.89 3.75 5.60
CA LEU A 70 5.18 2.57 5.11
C LEU A 70 3.71 2.89 4.79
N GLU A 71 3.06 3.75 5.59
CA GLU A 71 1.70 4.21 5.33
C GLU A 71 1.62 5.05 4.04
N GLU A 72 2.58 5.97 3.84
CA GLU A 72 2.69 6.77 2.61
C GLU A 72 2.86 5.89 1.37
N LEU A 73 3.82 4.96 1.41
CA LEU A 73 4.04 3.99 0.32
C LEU A 73 2.80 3.11 0.09
N SER A 74 2.09 2.72 1.14
CA SER A 74 0.85 1.95 1.00
C SER A 74 -0.23 2.72 0.25
N VAL A 75 -0.36 4.02 0.49
CA VAL A 75 -1.31 4.89 -0.23
C VAL A 75 -0.89 5.04 -1.68
N GLU A 76 0.39 5.27 -1.96
CA GLU A 76 0.91 5.44 -3.32
C GLU A 76 0.73 4.17 -4.17
N VAL A 77 1.05 2.99 -3.62
CA VAL A 77 0.84 1.70 -4.32
C VAL A 77 -0.64 1.48 -4.61
N LYS A 78 -1.54 1.82 -3.68
CA LYS A 78 -3.00 1.70 -3.91
C LYS A 78 -3.48 2.63 -5.02
N LEU A 79 -2.92 3.84 -5.11
CA LEU A 79 -3.26 4.79 -6.16
C LEU A 79 -2.81 4.26 -7.53
N GLN A 80 -1.55 3.81 -7.64
CA GLN A 80 -1.01 3.24 -8.87
C GLN A 80 -1.77 1.98 -9.32
N ASP A 81 -2.15 1.11 -8.38
CA ASP A 81 -2.98 -0.07 -8.65
C ASP A 81 -4.38 0.31 -9.17
N ALA A 82 -4.99 1.36 -8.61
CA ALA A 82 -6.28 1.87 -9.09
C ALA A 82 -6.16 2.47 -10.51
N GLU A 83 -5.11 3.25 -10.79
CA GLU A 83 -4.83 3.80 -12.12
C GLU A 83 -4.60 2.70 -13.15
N LEU A 84 -3.79 1.70 -12.79
CA LEU A 84 -3.51 0.55 -13.65
C LEU A 84 -4.79 -0.24 -13.98
N ARG A 85 -5.65 -0.48 -12.99
CA ARG A 85 -6.95 -1.12 -13.21
C ARG A 85 -7.84 -0.31 -14.12
N ALA A 86 -7.96 1.01 -13.89
CA ALA A 86 -8.78 1.87 -14.74
C ALA A 86 -8.29 1.89 -16.20
N LEU A 87 -6.98 1.87 -16.41
CA LEU A 87 -6.37 1.79 -17.74
C LEU A 87 -6.68 0.45 -18.42
N LEU A 88 -6.54 -0.66 -17.69
CA LEU A 88 -6.90 -2.00 -18.18
C LEU A 88 -8.39 -2.10 -18.53
N ASP A 89 -9.27 -1.62 -17.64
CA ASP A 89 -10.72 -1.64 -17.86
C ASP A 89 -11.11 -0.86 -19.13
N THR A 90 -10.48 0.30 -19.34
CA THR A 90 -10.68 1.11 -20.54
C THR A 90 -10.21 0.35 -21.78
N HIS A 91 -9.03 -0.26 -21.74
CA HIS A 91 -8.48 -1.02 -22.87
C HIS A 91 -9.34 -2.24 -23.22
N PHE A 92 -9.85 -2.97 -22.22
CA PHE A 92 -10.75 -4.09 -22.44
C PHE A 92 -12.09 -3.64 -23.04
N ALA A 93 -12.65 -2.51 -22.59
CA ALA A 93 -13.86 -1.94 -23.17
C ALA A 93 -13.65 -1.53 -24.64
N GLU A 94 -12.48 -0.98 -24.99
CA GLU A 94 -12.12 -0.69 -26.38
C GLU A 94 -12.01 -1.95 -27.23
N MET A 95 -11.34 -2.99 -26.73
CA MET A 95 -11.25 -4.29 -27.40
C MET A 95 -12.63 -4.92 -27.63
N GLU A 96 -13.51 -4.87 -26.63
CA GLU A 96 -14.88 -5.39 -26.72
C GLU A 96 -15.70 -4.62 -27.77
N ASN A 97 -15.56 -3.28 -27.81
CA ASN A 97 -16.20 -2.46 -28.83
C ASN A 97 -15.71 -2.81 -30.24
N VAL A 98 -14.40 -2.96 -30.43
CA VAL A 98 -13.81 -3.37 -31.73
C VAL A 98 -14.32 -4.74 -32.15
N ALA A 99 -14.35 -5.71 -31.23
CA ALA A 99 -14.88 -7.05 -31.49
C ALA A 99 -16.37 -7.00 -31.87
N THR A 100 -17.17 -6.20 -31.16
CA THR A 100 -18.61 -6.04 -31.41
C THR A 100 -18.87 -5.46 -32.80
N VAL A 101 -18.14 -4.41 -33.19
CA VAL A 101 -18.23 -3.81 -34.53
C VAL A 101 -17.84 -4.83 -35.61
N HIS A 102 -16.79 -5.61 -35.38
CA HIS A 102 -16.33 -6.61 -36.34
C HIS A 102 -17.35 -7.73 -36.55
N VAL A 103 -17.93 -8.24 -35.46
CA VAL A 103 -19.01 -9.24 -35.50
C VAL A 103 -20.26 -8.69 -36.19
N ALA A 104 -20.65 -7.45 -35.89
CA ALA A 104 -21.78 -6.81 -36.54
C ALA A 104 -21.58 -6.68 -38.06
N LEU A 105 -20.38 -6.32 -38.49
CA LEU A 105 -20.03 -6.21 -39.92
C LEU A 105 -20.05 -7.59 -40.60
N ALA A 106 -19.45 -8.62 -39.98
CA ALA A 106 -19.47 -9.98 -40.51
C ALA A 106 -20.91 -10.51 -40.64
N ASN A 107 -21.75 -10.29 -39.63
CA ASN A 107 -23.17 -10.67 -39.65
C ASN A 107 -23.94 -9.93 -40.76
N ALA A 108 -23.71 -8.63 -40.95
CA ALA A 108 -24.35 -7.87 -42.02
C ALA A 108 -23.99 -8.41 -43.41
N ARG A 109 -22.71 -8.74 -43.63
CA ARG A 109 -22.25 -9.36 -44.88
C ARG A 109 -22.85 -10.73 -45.11
N LEU A 110 -22.92 -11.57 -44.07
CA LEU A 110 -23.55 -12.88 -44.14
C LEU A 110 -25.03 -12.78 -44.52
N MET A 111 -25.76 -11.85 -43.90
CA MET A 111 -27.17 -11.62 -44.22
C MET A 111 -27.37 -11.12 -45.65
N SER A 112 -26.49 -10.24 -46.13
CA SER A 112 -26.52 -9.79 -47.53
C SER A 112 -26.24 -10.93 -48.50
N LEU A 113 -25.24 -11.77 -48.24
CA LEU A 113 -24.92 -12.93 -49.08
C LEU A 113 -26.08 -13.93 -49.09
N LYS A 114 -26.67 -14.19 -47.93
CA LYS A 114 -27.85 -15.05 -47.81
C LYS A 114 -29.00 -14.56 -48.68
N GLU A 115 -29.29 -13.25 -48.69
CA GLU A 115 -30.37 -12.70 -49.52
C GLU A 115 -30.04 -12.77 -51.01
N GLN A 116 -28.79 -12.51 -51.40
CA GLN A 116 -28.34 -12.67 -52.79
C GLN A 116 -28.50 -14.11 -53.27
N MET A 117 -28.04 -15.08 -52.48
CA MET A 117 -28.19 -16.51 -52.80
C MET A 117 -29.66 -16.92 -52.92
N LYS A 118 -30.52 -16.37 -52.05
CA LYS A 118 -31.96 -16.63 -52.10
C LYS A 118 -32.56 -16.11 -53.41
N ASN A 119 -32.27 -14.87 -53.80
CA ASN A 119 -32.77 -14.30 -55.04
C ASN A 119 -32.26 -15.07 -56.26
N MET A 120 -30.98 -15.47 -56.28
CA MET A 120 -30.44 -16.31 -57.36
C MET A 120 -31.17 -17.65 -57.47
N ALA A 121 -31.48 -18.28 -56.34
CA ALA A 121 -32.19 -19.57 -56.33
C ALA A 121 -33.67 -19.44 -56.71
N GLU A 122 -34.36 -18.39 -56.27
CA GLU A 122 -35.80 -18.22 -56.44
C GLU A 122 -36.18 -17.48 -57.74
N GLU A 123 -35.38 -16.49 -58.17
CA GLU A 123 -35.69 -15.59 -59.29
C GLU A 123 -34.89 -15.94 -60.55
N ASP A 124 -33.61 -16.32 -60.41
CA ASP A 124 -32.71 -16.55 -61.56
C ASP A 124 -32.56 -18.04 -61.94
N GLU A 125 -33.25 -18.95 -61.25
CA GLU A 125 -33.14 -20.42 -61.40
C GLU A 125 -31.68 -20.92 -61.33
N ALA A 126 -30.84 -20.25 -60.53
CA ALA A 126 -29.42 -20.56 -60.40
C ALA A 126 -29.21 -22.00 -59.89
N THR A 127 -28.17 -22.65 -60.42
CA THR A 127 -27.81 -24.01 -60.01
C THR A 127 -27.08 -24.01 -58.68
N THR A 128 -26.93 -25.20 -58.09
CA THR A 128 -26.12 -25.37 -56.87
C THR A 128 -24.65 -24.99 -57.09
N GLU A 129 -24.11 -25.17 -58.30
CA GLU A 129 -22.74 -24.74 -58.64
C GLU A 129 -22.61 -23.21 -58.54
N ASP A 130 -23.58 -22.46 -59.08
CA ASP A 130 -23.56 -20.99 -59.09
C ASP A 130 -23.58 -20.41 -57.67
N LEU A 131 -24.35 -21.04 -56.77
CA LEU A 131 -24.42 -20.65 -55.36
C LEU A 131 -23.12 -20.94 -54.61
N VAL A 132 -22.46 -22.06 -54.91
CA VAL A 132 -21.16 -22.42 -54.32
C VAL A 132 -20.07 -21.45 -54.79
N GLU A 133 -20.01 -21.14 -56.08
CA GLU A 133 -19.04 -20.19 -56.62
C GLU A 133 -19.19 -18.80 -55.99
N LEU A 134 -20.43 -18.32 -55.79
CA LEU A 134 -20.70 -17.07 -55.07
C LEU A 134 -20.19 -17.12 -53.62
N MET A 135 -20.43 -18.22 -52.91
CA MET A 135 -19.95 -18.38 -51.53
C MET A 135 -18.42 -18.38 -51.47
N GLU A 136 -17.75 -19.07 -52.38
CA GLU A 136 -16.29 -19.12 -52.46
C GLU A 136 -15.70 -17.73 -52.74
N LEU A 137 -16.29 -16.98 -53.67
CA LEU A 137 -15.89 -15.60 -53.96
C LEU A 137 -16.00 -14.69 -52.73
N ASN A 138 -17.03 -14.88 -51.90
CA ASN A 138 -17.32 -14.00 -50.77
C ASN A 138 -16.76 -14.49 -49.43
N CYS A 139 -16.16 -15.69 -49.37
CA CYS A 139 -15.68 -16.32 -48.13
C CYS A 139 -14.71 -15.42 -47.33
N HIS A 140 -13.79 -14.74 -48.03
CA HIS A 140 -12.83 -13.80 -47.41
C HIS A 140 -13.50 -12.58 -46.74
N GLN A 141 -14.72 -12.22 -47.16
CA GLN A 141 -15.46 -11.10 -46.59
C GLN A 141 -16.28 -11.49 -45.36
N LEU A 142 -16.66 -12.77 -45.26
CA LEU A 142 -17.37 -13.35 -44.11
C LEU A 142 -16.43 -13.65 -42.94
N PHE A 143 -15.20 -14.00 -43.24
CA PHE A 143 -14.12 -14.21 -42.28
C PHE A 143 -13.05 -13.14 -42.45
N PRO A 144 -13.37 -11.87 -42.19
CA PRO A 144 -12.36 -10.82 -42.27
C PRO A 144 -11.22 -11.14 -41.30
N SER A 145 -10.01 -10.70 -41.64
CA SER A 145 -8.84 -10.84 -40.78
C SER A 145 -9.14 -10.35 -39.36
N LEU A 146 -8.46 -10.94 -38.37
CA LEU A 146 -8.58 -10.53 -36.98
C LEU A 146 -8.52 -9.00 -36.88
N PRO A 147 -9.42 -8.38 -36.09
CA PRO A 147 -9.46 -6.93 -36.02
C PRO A 147 -8.13 -6.44 -35.48
N SER A 148 -7.67 -5.30 -36.01
CA SER A 148 -6.50 -4.62 -35.45
C SER A 148 -6.80 -4.27 -34.01
N LEU A 149 -6.11 -4.92 -33.08
CA LEU A 149 -6.25 -4.64 -31.67
C LEU A 149 -5.74 -3.22 -31.39
N PRO A 150 -6.39 -2.48 -30.47
CA PRO A 150 -5.81 -1.24 -29.97
C PRO A 150 -4.40 -1.52 -29.42
N PRO A 151 -3.46 -0.54 -29.50
CA PRO A 151 -2.13 -0.70 -28.93
C PRO A 151 -2.23 -1.02 -27.44
N CYS A 152 -1.38 -1.95 -26.98
CA CYS A 152 -1.24 -2.19 -25.55
C CYS A 152 -0.77 -0.88 -24.88
N PRO A 153 -1.41 -0.44 -23.77
CA PRO A 153 -1.02 0.77 -23.08
C PRO A 153 0.27 0.59 -22.23
N PHE A 154 0.93 -0.57 -22.34
CA PHE A 154 2.17 -0.95 -21.66
C PHE A 154 3.28 -1.29 -22.66
#